data_AF-A0A0E9X5V9-F1
#
_entry.id   AF-A0A0E9X5V9-F1
#
_cell.length_a   1.000
_cell.length_b   1.000
_cell.length_c   1.000
_cell.angle_alpha   90.00
_cell.angle_beta   90.00
_cell.angle_gamma   90.00
#
_symmetry.space_group_name_H-M   'P 1'
#
loop_
_entity.id
_entity.type
_entity.pdbx_description
1 polymer ?
#
loop_
_entity_poly.entity_id
_entity_poly.type
_entity_poly.pdbx_seq_one_letter_code
_entity_poly.pdbx_strand_id
1 'polypeptide(L)'
;MIHFGRELQSMSEHLRRECGKNSTNKKMLKDAFSLLAYSDPWSSPVGYQLDSIQREPVCSTLNSAILETHNLPKQPPLAQAVGQVSQCLSIMARSGSGSCAFAALEDYLH
;
A
#
# COMPACT_ATOMS: atom_id res chain seq x y z
N MET A 1 -5.19 -13.86 -24.18
CA MET A 1 -3.99 -13.01 -24.29
C MET A 1 -4.24 -11.74 -25.12
N ILE A 2 -4.57 -11.84 -26.43
CA ILE A 2 -4.74 -10.64 -27.29
C ILE A 2 -5.85 -9.68 -26.80
N HIS A 3 -6.97 -10.20 -26.29
CA HIS A 3 -8.05 -9.37 -25.74
C HIS A 3 -7.57 -8.49 -24.58
N PHE A 4 -6.94 -9.12 -23.59
CA PHE A 4 -6.38 -8.43 -22.42
C PHE A 4 -5.30 -7.39 -22.80
N GLY A 5 -4.47 -7.68 -23.81
CA GLY A 5 -3.51 -6.70 -24.34
C GLY A 5 -4.19 -5.46 -24.94
N ARG A 6 -5.36 -5.62 -25.60
CA ARG A 6 -6.14 -4.49 -26.12
C ARG A 6 -6.79 -3.68 -25.00
N GLU A 7 -7.31 -4.35 -23.98
CA GLU A 7 -7.86 -3.69 -22.78
C GLU A 7 -6.78 -2.88 -22.06
N LEU A 8 -5.59 -3.45 -21.89
CA LEU A 8 -4.44 -2.77 -21.29
C LEU A 8 -4.01 -1.53 -22.09
N GLN A 9 -4.03 -1.62 -23.42
CA GLN A 9 -3.76 -0.48 -24.30
C GLN A 9 -4.82 0.62 -24.16
N SER A 10 -6.11 0.26 -24.12
CA SER A 10 -7.20 1.22 -23.89
C SER A 10 -7.04 1.94 -22.55
N MET A 11 -6.69 1.20 -21.49
CA MET A 11 -6.40 1.77 -20.18
C MET A 11 -5.18 2.70 -20.21
N SER A 12 -4.12 2.35 -20.95
CA SER A 12 -2.96 3.23 -21.15
C SER A 12 -3.34 4.56 -21.78
N GLU A 13 -4.21 4.54 -22.78
CA GLU A 13 -4.65 5.76 -23.47
C GLU A 13 -5.50 6.64 -22.56
N HIS A 14 -6.38 6.01 -21.77
CA HIS A 14 -7.20 6.69 -20.78
C HIS A 14 -6.33 7.37 -19.71
N LEU A 15 -5.41 6.63 -19.08
CA LEU A 15 -4.49 7.16 -18.06
C LEU A 15 -3.61 8.30 -18.59
N ARG A 16 -3.23 8.26 -19.88
CA ARG A 16 -2.45 9.35 -20.50
C ARG A 16 -3.28 10.62 -20.68
N ARG A 17 -4.60 10.51 -20.90
CA ARG A 17 -5.50 11.68 -21.01
C ARG A 17 -5.72 12.32 -19.64
N GLU A 18 -5.90 11.50 -18.59
CA GLU A 18 -6.19 11.99 -17.24
C GLU A 18 -4.95 12.51 -16.51
N CYS A 19 -3.85 11.76 -16.53
CA CYS A 19 -2.66 12.05 -15.73
C CYS A 19 -1.49 12.63 -16.55
N GLY A 20 -1.63 12.75 -17.88
CA GLY A 20 -0.54 13.17 -18.75
C GLY A 20 0.65 12.19 -18.75
N LYS A 21 1.87 12.71 -18.78
CA LYS A 21 3.10 11.90 -18.74
C LYS A 21 3.41 11.49 -17.30
N ASN A 22 3.00 10.28 -16.93
CA ASN A 22 3.27 9.70 -15.61
C ASN A 22 4.26 8.51 -15.74
N SER A 23 5.42 8.61 -15.10
CA SER A 23 6.48 7.59 -15.15
C SER A 23 6.08 6.28 -14.47
N THR A 24 5.31 6.37 -13.38
CA THR A 24 4.76 5.21 -12.66
C THR A 24 3.80 4.44 -13.55
N ASN A 25 2.83 5.13 -14.17
CA ASN A 25 1.87 4.49 -15.08
C ASN A 25 2.60 3.84 -16.26
N LYS A 26 3.59 4.52 -16.83
CA LYS A 26 4.40 3.97 -17.93
C LYS A 26 5.15 2.70 -17.51
N LYS A 27 5.72 2.67 -16.29
CA LYS A 27 6.39 1.48 -15.76
C LYS A 27 5.41 0.34 -15.55
N MET A 28 4.28 0.57 -14.89
CA MET A 28 3.26 -0.46 -14.63
C MET A 28 2.74 -1.09 -15.93
N LEU A 29 2.48 -0.27 -16.95
CA LEU A 29 2.06 -0.76 -18.26
C LEU A 29 3.15 -1.61 -18.94
N LYS A 30 4.41 -1.17 -18.89
CA LYS A 30 5.54 -1.93 -19.43
C LYS A 30 5.67 -3.28 -18.73
N ASP A 31 5.57 -3.30 -17.40
CA ASP A 31 5.68 -4.53 -16.62
C ASP A 31 4.51 -5.49 -16.95
N ALA A 32 3.28 -4.98 -17.04
CA ALA A 32 2.13 -5.77 -17.45
C ALA A 32 2.28 -6.36 -18.86
N PHE A 33 2.74 -5.59 -19.85
CA PHE A 33 3.05 -6.12 -21.18
C PHE A 33 4.21 -7.12 -21.17
N SER A 34 5.18 -6.94 -20.27
CA SER A 34 6.30 -7.88 -20.12
C SER A 34 5.86 -9.23 -19.55
N LEU A 35 4.81 -9.27 -18.73
CA LEU A 35 4.18 -10.54 -18.30
C LEU A 35 3.45 -11.22 -19.47
N LEU A 36 2.72 -10.44 -20.28
CA LEU A 36 1.94 -10.96 -21.41
C LEU A 36 2.79 -11.42 -22.60
N ALA A 37 4.05 -11.00 -22.67
CA ALA A 37 4.96 -11.38 -23.76
C ALA A 37 5.47 -12.84 -23.64
N TYR A 38 5.31 -13.47 -22.48
CA TYR A 38 5.79 -14.82 -22.20
C TYR A 38 4.62 -15.81 -22.16
N SER A 39 4.86 -17.04 -22.60
CA SER A 39 3.86 -18.12 -22.53
C SER A 39 3.56 -18.52 -21.10
N ASP A 40 4.59 -18.52 -20.24
CA ASP A 40 4.47 -18.63 -18.79
C ASP A 40 4.80 -17.27 -18.14
N PRO A 41 3.84 -16.56 -17.53
CA PRO A 41 4.07 -15.26 -16.90
C PRO A 41 5.10 -15.27 -15.77
N TRP A 42 5.28 -16.40 -15.06
CA TRP A 42 6.28 -16.51 -13.98
C TRP A 42 7.72 -16.55 -14.50
N SER A 43 7.92 -16.95 -15.76
CA SER A 43 9.22 -16.94 -16.42
C SER A 43 9.68 -15.54 -16.87
N SER A 44 8.78 -14.54 -16.81
CA SER A 44 9.11 -13.15 -17.14
C SER A 44 10.11 -12.56 -16.14
N PRO A 45 10.99 -11.62 -16.55
CA PRO A 45 11.86 -10.89 -15.61
C PRO A 45 11.12 -10.14 -14.50
N VAL A 46 9.81 -9.90 -14.71
CA VAL A 46 8.91 -9.27 -13.72
C VAL A 46 7.92 -10.27 -13.10
N GLY A 47 8.16 -11.57 -13.23
CA GLY A 47 7.30 -12.64 -12.70
C GLY A 47 7.10 -12.57 -11.18
N TYR A 48 8.08 -12.04 -10.45
CA TYR A 48 8.00 -11.80 -9.00
C TYR A 48 6.82 -10.91 -8.57
N GLN A 49 6.24 -10.13 -9.50
CA GLN A 49 5.04 -9.32 -9.21
C GLN A 49 3.80 -10.18 -8.97
N LEU A 50 3.80 -11.45 -9.42
CA LEU A 50 2.72 -12.40 -9.24
C LEU A 50 2.82 -13.18 -7.91
N ASP A 51 3.91 -13.01 -7.16
CA ASP A 51 4.10 -13.67 -5.88
C ASP A 51 3.01 -13.27 -4.88
N SER A 52 2.56 -14.21 -4.06
CA SER A 52 1.51 -13.98 -3.07
C SER A 52 1.85 -12.84 -2.09
N ILE A 53 3.14 -12.65 -1.80
CA ILE A 53 3.63 -11.58 -0.93
C ILE A 53 3.32 -10.17 -1.49
N GLN A 54 3.20 -10.03 -2.81
CA GLN A 54 2.86 -8.76 -3.47
C GLN A 54 1.38 -8.40 -3.34
N ARG A 55 0.53 -9.31 -2.82
CA ARG A 55 -0.89 -9.01 -2.56
C ARG A 55 -1.09 -8.06 -1.39
N GLU A 56 -0.24 -8.14 -0.36
CA GLU A 56 -0.37 -7.32 0.85
C GLU A 56 -0.26 -5.81 0.56
N PRO A 57 0.75 -5.32 -0.18
CA PRO A 57 0.82 -3.91 -0.57
C PRO A 57 -0.37 -3.43 -1.41
N VAL A 58 -0.89 -4.30 -2.28
CA VAL A 58 -2.07 -3.99 -3.13
C VAL A 58 -3.31 -3.85 -2.26
N CYS A 59 -3.56 -4.81 -1.37
CA CYS A 59 -4.67 -4.75 -0.41
C CYS A 59 -4.58 -3.50 0.48
N SER A 60 -3.41 -3.19 1.01
CA SER A 60 -3.19 -2.00 1.85
C SER A 60 -3.51 -0.70 1.10
N THR A 61 -3.02 -0.58 -0.14
CA THR A 61 -3.27 0.60 -0.99
C THR A 61 -4.74 0.73 -1.35
N LEU A 62 -5.39 -0.37 -1.73
CA LEU A 62 -6.81 -0.39 -2.06
C LEU A 62 -7.68 -0.02 -0.86
N ASN A 63 -7.44 -0.64 0.30
CA ASN A 63 -8.17 -0.36 1.53
C ASN A 63 -8.03 1.12 1.93
N SER A 64 -6.84 1.68 1.78
CA SER A 64 -6.59 3.10 2.05
C SER A 64 -7.35 4.02 1.10
N ALA A 65 -7.41 3.68 -0.20
CA ALA A 65 -8.14 4.46 -1.21
C ALA A 65 -9.66 4.41 -0.99
N ILE A 66 -10.20 3.26 -0.56
CA ILE A 66 -11.62 3.12 -0.19
C ILE A 66 -11.93 4.03 0.99
N LEU A 67 -11.14 3.97 2.06
CA LEU A 67 -11.33 4.84 3.24
C LEU A 67 -11.28 6.32 2.86
N GLU A 68 -10.30 6.72 2.05
CA GLU A 68 -10.15 8.10 1.57
C GLU A 68 -11.36 8.56 0.73
N THR A 69 -11.91 7.69 -0.12
CA THR A 69 -13.12 7.99 -0.91
C THR A 69 -14.34 8.26 -0.02
N HIS A 70 -14.41 7.60 1.13
CA HIS A 70 -15.46 7.82 2.14
C HIS A 70 -15.12 8.92 3.16
N ASN A 71 -14.01 9.65 2.98
CA ASN A 71 -13.48 10.61 3.96
C ASN A 71 -13.25 10.00 5.36
N LEU A 72 -12.93 8.71 5.41
CA LEU A 72 -12.57 7.99 6.62
C LEU A 72 -11.04 8.00 6.81
N PRO A 73 -10.55 8.02 8.06
CA PRO A 73 -9.12 8.00 8.33
C PRO A 73 -8.51 6.66 7.88
N LYS A 74 -7.31 6.72 7.28
CA LYS A 74 -6.55 5.53 6.81
C LYS A 74 -6.14 4.61 7.96
N GLN A 75 -6.04 5.16 9.17
CA GLN A 75 -5.78 4.42 10.39
C GLN A 75 -6.97 4.53 11.34
N PRO A 76 -7.35 3.44 12.02
CA PRO A 76 -8.34 3.51 13.08
C PRO A 76 -7.92 4.54 14.14
N PRO A 77 -8.84 5.39 14.65
CA PRO A 77 -8.53 6.36 15.70
C PRO A 77 -7.86 5.72 16.93
N LEU A 78 -8.23 4.48 17.26
CA LEU A 78 -7.60 3.72 18.34
C LEU A 78 -6.12 3.44 18.06
N ALA A 79 -5.77 3.00 16.85
CA ALA A 79 -4.39 2.74 16.47
C ALA A 79 -3.54 4.02 16.53
N GLN A 80 -4.12 5.15 16.13
CA GLN A 80 -3.48 6.46 16.24
C GLN A 80 -3.25 6.85 17.71
N ALA A 81 -4.26 6.70 18.57
CA ALA A 81 -4.15 6.99 20.00
C ALA A 81 -3.09 6.10 20.68
N VAL A 82 -3.09 4.80 20.39
CA VAL A 82 -2.08 3.84 20.86
C VAL A 82 -0.67 4.26 20.44
N GLY A 83 -0.49 4.66 19.18
CA GLY A 83 0.80 5.16 18.69
C GLY A 83 1.25 6.45 19.39
N GLN A 84 0.34 7.40 19.60
CA GLN A 84 0.63 8.65 20.31
C GLN A 84 0.98 8.41 21.79
N VAL A 85 0.26 7.51 22.47
CA VAL A 85 0.57 7.13 23.86
C VAL A 85 1.93 6.46 23.94
N SER A 86 2.23 5.53 23.04
CA SER A 86 3.54 4.87 22.95
C SER A 86 4.69 5.87 22.79
N GLN A 87 4.50 6.86 21.90
CA GLN A 87 5.48 7.93 21.72
C GLN A 87 5.61 8.83 22.96
N CYS A 88 4.50 9.17 23.60
CA CYS A 88 4.48 9.97 24.83
C CYS A 88 5.27 9.28 25.95
N LEU A 89 5.03 7.99 26.19
CA LEU A 89 5.76 7.20 27.18
C LEU A 89 7.26 7.15 26.88
N SER A 90 7.64 7.00 25.60
CA SER A 90 9.04 7.04 25.17
C SER A 90 9.72 8.39 25.50
N ILE A 91 9.01 9.51 25.27
CA ILE A 91 9.50 10.85 25.61
C ILE A 91 9.62 11.04 27.13
N MET A 92 8.64 10.56 27.90
CA MET A 92 8.66 10.61 29.36
C MET A 92 9.85 9.84 29.94
N ALA A 93 10.11 8.64 29.44
CA ALA A 93 11.25 7.81 29.84
C ALA A 93 12.59 8.54 29.59
N ARG A 94 12.74 9.14 28.40
CA ARG A 94 13.94 9.92 28.04
C ARG A 94 14.12 11.19 28.86
N SER A 95 13.01 11.78 29.31
CA SER A 95 13.01 12.97 30.16
C SER A 95 13.19 12.65 31.65
N GLY A 96 13.41 11.38 32.01
CA GLY A 96 13.62 10.95 33.39
C GLY A 96 12.34 10.87 34.24
N SER A 97 11.17 10.91 33.61
CA SER A 97 9.88 10.74 34.31
C SER A 97 9.60 9.26 34.54
N GLY A 98 9.93 8.76 35.73
CA GLY A 98 9.73 7.34 36.09
C GLY A 98 8.28 6.86 36.10
N SER A 99 7.30 7.78 36.10
CA SER A 99 5.88 7.45 36.07
C SER A 99 5.45 6.69 34.80
N CYS A 100 6.19 6.80 33.70
CA CYS A 100 5.89 6.06 32.47
C CYS A 100 6.09 4.55 32.61
N ALA A 101 6.90 4.08 33.58
CA ALA A 101 7.15 2.66 33.79
C ALA A 101 5.92 1.89 34.33
N PHE A 102 4.94 2.61 34.89
CA PHE A 102 3.72 2.03 35.46
C PHE A 102 2.53 2.06 34.49
N ALA A 103 2.68 2.67 33.32
CA ALA A 103 1.64 2.77 32.30
C ALA A 103 1.95 1.78 31.16
N ALA A 104 1.60 0.50 31.36
CA ALA A 104 1.71 -0.51 30.31
C ALA A 104 0.49 -0.42 29.39
N LEU A 105 0.73 -0.06 28.12
CA LEU A 105 -0.35 0.10 27.14
C LEU A 105 -1.06 -1.22 26.84
N GLU A 106 -0.35 -2.33 26.99
CA GLU A 106 -0.82 -3.70 26.78
C GLU A 106 -1.98 -4.06 27.72
N ASP A 107 -1.99 -3.53 28.95
CA ASP A 107 -3.03 -3.80 29.96
C ASP A 107 -4.41 -3.23 29.56
N TYR A 108 -4.45 -2.35 28.55
CA TYR A 108 -5.66 -1.63 28.14
C TYR A 108 -6.19 -2.03 26.76
N LEU A 109 -5.54 -2.98 26.06
CA LEU A 109 -5.88 -3.36 24.67
C LEU A 109 -6.58 -4.72 24.53
N HIS A 110 -7.29 -5.16 25.58
CA HIS A 110 -8.05 -6.43 25.61
C HIS A 110 -9.38 -6.38 24.87
#